data_AF-V9VZZ9-F1
#
_entry.id   AF-V9VZZ9-F1
#
_cell.length_a   1.000
_cell.length_b   1.000
_cell.length_c   1.000
_cell.angle_alpha   90.00
_cell.angle_beta   90.00
_cell.angle_gamma   90.00
#
_symmetry.space_group_name_H-M   'P 1'
#
loop_
_entity.id
_entity.type
_entity.pdbx_description
1 polymer ?
#
loop_
_entity_poly.entity_id
_entity_poly.type
_entity_poly.pdbx_seq_one_letter_code
_entity_poly.pdbx_strand_id
1 'polypeptide(L)'
;MGLDFPAVPPAPDLNSPDTFNQRVLDMFTWCAVTMPGYLEALSAEDFFSVQSSATDTTAGKLLKLSSGGGVFGLGVNDATLNLPPNDDLDALTVSGLFRYAGGTTTGAPSTAGVVLSIVRLQGKYMQLAVSHDGLMYLRAYDAVSWSAWVEVLTSDMVQSSATDATFGKLLKLSSSGTGTFGLGVTSGNAPTISDFTAPPASGLYRYLGGSGGAAGNPDDGAWWGSCIVGKGLSGDVMYIASRVQDANNPPKLWIGSCQEDGTGLYWTEVVTRNNLLGTVSQSAGVPTGAVIERGNNSNGRYVRFADGTQICTRRMNASASGAEAWTFPASFIEEPQCSVLPISAGAHSVTAEPPSSTTTYVEFNCFDTAGARQAKSCHLTATGRWF
;
A
#
# COMPACT_ATOMS: atom_id res chain seq x y z
N MET A 1 -25.65 -50.83 31.35
CA MET A 1 -26.19 -50.49 30.02
C MET A 1 -27.35 -51.45 29.80
N GLY A 2 -28.55 -51.06 30.24
CA GLY A 2 -29.74 -51.86 29.96
C GLY A 2 -30.13 -51.59 28.52
N LEU A 3 -30.03 -52.59 27.66
CA LEU A 3 -30.58 -52.53 26.31
C LEU A 3 -32.09 -52.70 26.47
N ASP A 4 -32.86 -51.68 26.13
CA ASP A 4 -34.31 -51.68 26.27
C ASP A 4 -34.91 -52.27 24.99
N PHE A 5 -34.73 -53.58 24.81
CA PHE A 5 -35.30 -54.26 23.65
C PHE A 5 -36.84 -54.22 23.75
N PRO A 6 -37.55 -53.85 22.68
CA PRO A 6 -39.00 -54.08 22.64
C PRO A 6 -39.28 -55.57 22.84
N ALA A 7 -40.44 -55.92 23.41
CA ALA A 7 -40.75 -57.30 23.79
C ALA A 7 -40.44 -58.30 22.65
N VAL A 8 -39.46 -59.17 22.88
CA VAL A 8 -39.02 -60.17 21.90
C VAL A 8 -40.23 -61.04 21.53
N PRO A 9 -40.46 -61.34 20.23
CA PRO A 9 -41.55 -62.21 19.81
C PRO A 9 -41.47 -63.54 20.57
N PRO A 10 -42.55 -63.98 21.24
CA PRO A 10 -42.51 -65.19 22.06
C PRO A 10 -42.10 -66.39 21.21
N ALA A 11 -41.19 -67.20 21.74
CA ALA A 11 -40.80 -68.45 21.10
C ALA A 11 -42.03 -69.38 20.98
N PRO A 12 -42.14 -70.16 19.90
CA PRO A 12 -43.23 -71.13 19.74
C PRO A 12 -43.19 -72.14 20.89
N ASP A 13 -44.36 -72.52 21.39
CA ASP A 13 -44.47 -73.54 22.43
C ASP A 13 -44.13 -74.91 21.85
N LEU A 14 -42.97 -75.47 22.21
CA LEU A 14 -42.54 -76.76 21.68
C LEU A 14 -43.35 -77.95 22.24
N ASN A 15 -44.32 -77.70 23.13
CA ASN A 15 -45.27 -78.69 23.64
C ASN A 15 -46.58 -78.74 22.84
N SER A 16 -46.82 -77.80 21.92
CA SER A 16 -48.04 -77.72 21.11
C SER A 16 -47.74 -77.07 19.74
N PRO A 17 -48.10 -77.66 18.57
CA PRO A 17 -49.10 -78.73 18.37
C PRO A 17 -48.53 -80.16 18.40
N ASP A 18 -49.40 -81.18 18.37
CA ASP A 18 -49.08 -82.59 18.68
C ASP A 18 -48.17 -83.35 17.68
N THR A 19 -47.67 -82.71 16.62
CA THR A 19 -46.80 -83.38 15.63
C THR A 19 -45.39 -82.81 15.62
N PHE A 20 -44.39 -83.70 15.59
CA PHE A 20 -42.97 -83.34 15.54
C PHE A 20 -42.65 -82.42 14.35
N ASN A 21 -43.20 -82.72 13.17
CA ASN A 21 -42.95 -81.94 11.96
C ASN A 21 -43.44 -80.49 12.07
N GLN A 22 -44.60 -80.27 12.69
CA GLN A 22 -45.13 -78.92 12.88
C GLN A 22 -44.32 -78.15 13.93
N ARG A 23 -43.91 -78.79 15.03
CA ARG A 23 -43.01 -78.17 16.03
C ARG A 23 -41.67 -77.75 15.43
N VAL A 24 -41.08 -78.60 14.58
CA VAL A 24 -39.84 -78.30 13.87
C VAL A 24 -40.04 -77.15 12.88
N LEU A 25 -41.14 -77.16 12.12
CA LEU A 25 -41.48 -76.08 11.21
C LEU A 25 -41.67 -74.75 11.95
N ASP A 26 -42.43 -74.74 13.05
CA ASP A 26 -42.67 -73.53 13.85
C ASP A 26 -41.37 -72.98 14.46
N MET A 27 -40.47 -73.86 14.93
CA MET A 27 -39.14 -73.47 15.40
C MET A 27 -38.29 -72.88 14.28
N PHE A 28 -38.26 -73.51 13.09
CA PHE A 28 -37.52 -72.98 11.94
C PHE A 28 -38.10 -71.66 11.44
N THR A 29 -39.42 -71.51 11.42
CA THR A 29 -40.08 -70.25 11.06
C THR A 29 -39.74 -69.15 12.07
N TRP A 30 -39.77 -69.45 13.36
CA TRP A 30 -39.42 -68.46 14.39
C TRP A 30 -37.94 -68.04 14.30
N CYS A 31 -37.01 -69.01 14.20
CA CYS A 31 -35.57 -68.74 14.12
C CYS A 31 -35.13 -68.10 12.80
N ALA A 32 -35.73 -68.48 11.67
CA ALA A 32 -35.26 -68.09 10.34
C ALA A 32 -36.09 -66.99 9.67
N VAL A 33 -37.29 -66.69 10.18
CA VAL A 33 -38.18 -65.68 9.61
C VAL A 33 -38.60 -64.65 10.65
N THR A 34 -39.17 -65.07 11.79
CA THR A 34 -39.70 -64.15 12.79
C THR A 34 -38.61 -63.35 13.51
N MET A 35 -37.55 -64.02 13.98
CA MET A 35 -36.44 -63.37 14.68
C MET A 35 -35.60 -62.46 13.77
N PRO A 36 -35.21 -62.87 12.55
CA PRO A 36 -34.55 -61.97 11.60
C PRO A 36 -35.41 -60.76 11.23
N GLY A 37 -36.71 -60.95 10.97
CA GLY A 37 -37.62 -59.85 10.68
C GLY A 37 -37.80 -58.87 11.86
N TYR A 38 -37.78 -59.37 13.10
CA TYR A 38 -37.73 -58.51 14.30
C TYR A 38 -36.43 -57.71 14.36
N LEU A 39 -35.28 -58.36 14.13
CA LEU A 39 -33.96 -57.69 14.16
C LEU A 39 -33.81 -56.64 13.04
N GLU A 40 -34.41 -56.87 11.87
CA GLU A 40 -34.46 -55.90 10.76
C GLU A 40 -35.37 -54.69 11.06
N ALA A 41 -36.35 -54.85 11.94
CA ALA A 41 -37.25 -53.78 12.37
C ALA A 41 -36.73 -52.96 13.55
N LEU A 42 -35.64 -53.39 14.22
CA LEU A 42 -35.01 -52.62 15.28
C LEU A 42 -34.32 -51.38 14.71
N SER A 43 -34.59 -50.22 15.32
CA SER A 43 -33.88 -48.99 15.02
C SER A 43 -32.52 -48.96 15.74
N ALA A 44 -31.65 -48.03 15.33
CA ALA A 44 -30.39 -47.80 16.03
C ALA A 44 -30.59 -47.35 17.49
N GLU A 45 -31.74 -46.75 17.83
CA GLU A 45 -32.10 -46.32 19.18
C GLU A 45 -32.49 -47.50 20.09
N ASP A 46 -32.93 -48.60 19.49
CA ASP A 46 -33.25 -49.84 20.22
C ASP A 46 -31.98 -50.64 20.56
N PHE A 47 -30.90 -50.46 19.79
CA PHE A 47 -29.64 -51.18 19.99
C PHE A 47 -28.57 -50.37 20.73
N PHE A 48 -28.52 -49.07 20.50
CA PHE A 48 -27.55 -48.18 21.13
C PHE A 48 -28.25 -47.21 22.06
N SER A 49 -27.59 -46.88 23.17
CA SER A 49 -28.03 -45.77 23.99
C SER A 49 -27.76 -44.46 23.23
N VAL A 50 -28.74 -43.96 22.48
CA VAL A 50 -28.67 -42.70 21.72
C VAL A 50 -29.18 -41.54 22.59
N GLN A 51 -28.75 -40.32 22.29
CA GLN A 51 -29.20 -39.09 22.95
C GLN A 51 -30.71 -38.85 22.73
N SER A 52 -31.40 -38.37 23.77
CA SER A 52 -32.86 -38.16 23.74
C SER A 52 -33.29 -36.73 23.37
N SER A 53 -32.37 -35.76 23.34
CA SER A 53 -32.64 -34.37 22.97
C SER A 53 -31.41 -33.69 22.37
N ALA A 54 -31.59 -32.52 21.75
CA ALA A 54 -30.50 -31.76 21.13
C ALA A 54 -29.46 -31.21 22.11
N THR A 55 -29.73 -31.27 23.42
CA THR A 55 -28.84 -30.81 24.51
C THR A 55 -28.55 -31.89 25.56
N ASP A 56 -28.80 -33.16 25.22
CA ASP A 56 -28.57 -34.28 26.13
C ASP A 56 -27.07 -34.44 26.46
N THR A 57 -26.71 -34.18 27.72
CA THR A 57 -25.33 -34.28 28.24
C THR A 57 -25.04 -35.62 28.91
N THR A 58 -25.96 -36.59 28.86
CA THR A 58 -25.82 -37.88 29.55
C THR A 58 -24.62 -38.66 29.00
N ALA A 59 -23.69 -39.03 29.88
CA ALA A 59 -22.50 -39.77 29.51
C ALA A 59 -22.81 -41.14 28.92
N GLY A 60 -22.00 -41.57 27.94
CA GLY A 60 -22.12 -42.89 27.31
C GLY A 60 -23.20 -42.98 26.22
N LYS A 61 -23.86 -41.88 25.87
CA LYS A 61 -24.81 -41.83 24.76
C LYS A 61 -24.13 -41.57 23.41
N LEU A 62 -24.62 -42.18 22.33
CA LEU A 62 -24.17 -41.91 20.96
C LEU A 62 -24.79 -40.62 20.41
N LEU A 63 -24.01 -39.88 19.62
CA LEU A 63 -24.40 -38.61 19.01
C LEU A 63 -25.27 -38.85 17.76
N LYS A 64 -26.50 -38.33 17.78
CA LYS A 64 -27.48 -38.57 16.70
C LYS A 64 -27.24 -37.60 15.54
N LEU A 65 -26.74 -38.09 14.40
CA LEU A 65 -26.68 -37.34 13.14
C LEU A 65 -27.96 -37.62 12.34
N SER A 66 -29.08 -36.97 12.67
CA SER A 66 -30.37 -37.23 12.00
C SER A 66 -31.06 -35.97 11.48
N SER A 67 -31.77 -36.15 10.36
CA SER A 67 -32.50 -35.15 9.56
C SER A 67 -33.77 -34.55 10.19
N GLY A 68 -33.81 -34.39 11.52
CA GLY A 68 -35.00 -33.88 12.22
C GLY A 68 -34.70 -33.05 13.46
N GLY A 69 -33.44 -32.73 13.75
CA GLY A 69 -33.10 -31.90 14.91
C GLY A 69 -31.62 -31.80 15.25
N GLY A 70 -30.79 -32.77 14.82
CA GLY A 70 -29.37 -32.83 15.18
C GLY A 70 -29.14 -32.82 16.70
N VAL A 71 -27.87 -32.90 17.10
CA VAL A 71 -27.48 -32.77 18.51
C VAL A 71 -26.36 -31.75 18.61
N PHE A 72 -26.50 -30.80 19.53
CA PHE A 72 -25.60 -29.67 19.67
C PHE A 72 -25.37 -28.95 18.32
N GLY A 73 -26.44 -28.84 17.52
CA GLY A 73 -26.46 -28.17 16.22
C GLY A 73 -25.80 -28.91 15.06
N LEU A 74 -25.22 -30.10 15.28
CA LEU A 74 -24.51 -30.85 14.24
C LEU A 74 -25.48 -31.62 13.32
N GLY A 75 -25.22 -31.56 12.01
CA GLY A 75 -25.89 -32.41 11.01
C GLY A 75 -27.29 -31.98 10.57
N VAL A 76 -27.67 -30.71 10.77
CA VAL A 76 -29.03 -30.21 10.46
C VAL A 76 -29.03 -29.28 9.26
N ASN A 77 -29.95 -29.53 8.32
CA ASN A 77 -30.26 -28.66 7.18
C ASN A 77 -31.76 -28.29 7.18
N ASP A 78 -32.28 -27.90 8.35
CA ASP A 78 -33.67 -27.45 8.53
C ASP A 78 -33.67 -26.17 9.36
N ALA A 79 -34.24 -25.08 8.82
CA ALA A 79 -34.28 -23.76 9.44
C ALA A 79 -35.07 -23.68 10.76
N THR A 80 -35.89 -24.69 11.08
CA THR A 80 -36.85 -24.63 12.19
C THR A 80 -36.36 -25.21 13.52
N LEU A 81 -35.25 -25.96 13.53
CA LEU A 81 -34.98 -26.91 14.63
C LEU A 81 -33.79 -26.63 15.57
N ASN A 82 -32.83 -25.79 15.19
CA ASN A 82 -31.64 -25.52 16.02
C ASN A 82 -31.59 -24.09 16.54
N LEU A 83 -32.46 -23.77 17.47
CA LEU A 83 -32.32 -22.60 18.33
C LEU A 83 -31.75 -23.06 19.70
N PRO A 84 -31.03 -22.20 20.42
CA PRO A 84 -30.67 -22.49 21.82
C PRO A 84 -31.92 -22.83 22.64
N PRO A 85 -31.79 -23.56 23.75
CA PRO A 85 -32.91 -23.81 24.66
C PRO A 85 -33.66 -22.52 24.98
N ASN A 86 -34.97 -22.53 24.80
CA ASN A 86 -35.87 -21.38 25.01
C ASN A 86 -35.55 -20.15 24.15
N ASP A 87 -34.89 -20.32 23.01
CA ASP A 87 -34.44 -19.22 22.14
C ASP A 87 -33.62 -18.18 22.90
N ASP A 88 -32.73 -18.64 23.79
CA ASP A 88 -31.90 -17.76 24.62
C ASP A 88 -30.43 -18.18 24.63
N LEU A 89 -29.56 -17.36 24.04
CA LEU A 89 -28.11 -17.58 24.07
C LEU A 89 -27.50 -17.32 25.44
N ASP A 90 -28.13 -16.48 26.27
CA ASP A 90 -27.66 -16.18 27.62
C ASP A 90 -27.91 -17.34 28.58
N ALA A 91 -28.92 -18.18 28.28
CA ALA A 91 -29.30 -19.36 29.05
C ALA A 91 -28.51 -20.64 28.68
N LEU A 92 -27.61 -20.58 27.69
CA LEU A 92 -26.82 -21.75 27.27
C LEU A 92 -25.82 -22.18 28.36
N THR A 93 -26.06 -23.37 28.92
CA THR A 93 -25.23 -23.99 29.96
C THR A 93 -24.47 -25.22 29.48
N VAL A 94 -24.60 -25.56 28.20
CA VAL A 94 -23.99 -26.74 27.58
C VAL A 94 -23.04 -26.33 26.45
N SER A 95 -22.05 -27.18 26.16
CA SER A 95 -21.16 -26.97 25.02
C SER A 95 -21.83 -27.46 23.75
N GLY A 96 -21.72 -26.72 22.65
CA GLY A 96 -22.33 -27.12 21.39
C GLY A 96 -22.36 -26.01 20.35
N LEU A 97 -22.80 -26.35 19.14
CA LEU A 97 -23.11 -25.39 18.09
C LEU A 97 -24.62 -25.13 18.12
N PHE A 98 -25.02 -23.87 18.03
CA PHE A 98 -26.43 -23.47 18.01
C PHE A 98 -26.62 -22.42 16.93
N ARG A 99 -27.80 -22.33 16.33
CA ARG A 99 -28.12 -21.17 15.49
C ARG A 99 -28.91 -20.18 16.31
N TYR A 100 -28.92 -18.94 15.87
CA TYR A 100 -29.74 -17.89 16.44
C TYR A 100 -30.34 -17.03 15.33
N ALA A 101 -31.45 -16.38 15.64
CA ALA A 101 -32.09 -15.36 14.82
C ALA A 101 -32.28 -14.11 15.69
N GLY A 102 -31.62 -13.01 15.35
CA GLY A 102 -31.53 -11.79 16.16
C GLY A 102 -32.83 -11.03 16.41
N GLY A 103 -33.95 -11.46 15.82
CA GLY A 103 -35.28 -10.94 16.12
C GLY A 103 -36.06 -11.74 17.16
N THR A 104 -35.64 -12.98 17.47
CA THR A 104 -36.37 -13.88 18.38
C THR A 104 -35.47 -14.47 19.46
N THR A 105 -34.16 -14.60 19.19
CA THR A 105 -33.21 -15.18 20.13
C THR A 105 -32.65 -14.13 21.07
N THR A 106 -32.89 -14.30 22.37
CA THR A 106 -32.33 -13.46 23.43
C THR A 106 -30.80 -13.56 23.44
N GLY A 107 -30.12 -12.42 23.61
CA GLY A 107 -28.65 -12.37 23.68
C GLY A 107 -27.93 -12.56 22.34
N ALA A 108 -28.62 -12.49 21.20
CA ALA A 108 -28.00 -12.59 19.87
C ALA A 108 -27.10 -11.37 19.53
N PRO A 109 -25.88 -11.58 18.97
CA PRO A 109 -24.98 -10.48 18.58
C PRO A 109 -25.34 -9.83 17.23
N SER A 110 -26.15 -10.49 16.40
CA SER A 110 -26.49 -10.04 15.06
C SER A 110 -27.86 -10.57 14.62
N THR A 111 -28.30 -10.24 13.40
CA THR A 111 -29.63 -10.60 12.87
C THR A 111 -29.85 -12.10 12.66
N ALA A 112 -28.80 -12.88 12.43
CA ALA A 112 -28.81 -14.34 12.46
C ALA A 112 -27.37 -14.89 12.41
N GLY A 113 -27.18 -16.15 12.81
CA GLY A 113 -25.88 -16.80 12.71
C GLY A 113 -25.80 -18.14 13.42
N VAL A 114 -24.58 -18.59 13.62
CA VAL A 114 -24.22 -19.80 14.38
C VAL A 114 -23.32 -19.40 15.54
N VAL A 115 -23.51 -20.01 16.71
CA VAL A 115 -22.70 -19.80 17.90
C VAL A 115 -22.17 -21.12 18.42
N LEU A 116 -20.87 -21.15 18.67
CA LEU A 116 -20.20 -22.17 19.46
C LEU A 116 -20.24 -21.74 20.93
N SER A 117 -20.99 -22.46 21.74
CA SER A 117 -20.97 -22.35 23.20
C SER A 117 -19.97 -23.34 23.77
N ILE A 118 -19.13 -22.89 24.69
CA ILE A 118 -18.11 -23.70 25.35
C ILE A 118 -18.27 -23.54 26.86
N VAL A 119 -18.55 -24.65 27.52
CA VAL A 119 -18.54 -24.73 28.99
C VAL A 119 -17.11 -24.78 29.47
N ARG A 120 -16.75 -23.85 30.35
CA ARG A 120 -15.48 -23.84 31.07
C ARG A 120 -15.68 -24.41 32.48
N LEU A 121 -14.70 -24.20 33.35
CA LEU A 121 -14.74 -24.64 34.73
C LEU A 121 -15.60 -23.68 35.57
N GLN A 122 -16.17 -24.20 36.67
CA GLN A 122 -16.85 -23.40 37.70
C GLN A 122 -18.05 -22.58 37.20
N GLY A 123 -18.85 -23.13 36.27
CA GLY A 123 -20.05 -22.45 35.75
C GLY A 123 -19.76 -21.22 34.90
N LYS A 124 -18.55 -21.13 34.33
CA LYS A 124 -18.14 -20.09 33.38
C LYS A 124 -18.31 -20.60 31.95
N TYR A 125 -18.63 -19.71 31.02
CA TYR A 125 -18.88 -20.07 29.63
C TYR A 125 -18.16 -19.11 28.68
N MET A 126 -17.84 -19.57 27.48
CA MET A 126 -17.40 -18.74 26.38
C MET A 126 -18.29 -18.98 25.18
N GLN A 127 -18.54 -17.92 24.41
CA GLN A 127 -19.27 -18.03 23.16
C GLN A 127 -18.51 -17.36 22.04
N LEU A 128 -18.44 -18.06 20.90
CA LEU A 128 -17.94 -17.56 19.63
C LEU A 128 -19.08 -17.65 18.61
N ALA A 129 -19.54 -16.52 18.11
CA ALA A 129 -20.59 -16.46 17.10
C ALA A 129 -20.03 -16.04 15.73
N VAL A 130 -20.61 -16.59 14.67
CA VAL A 130 -20.40 -16.18 13.29
C VAL A 130 -21.76 -15.86 12.70
N SER A 131 -21.96 -14.62 12.26
CA SER A 131 -23.20 -14.17 11.67
C SER A 131 -23.39 -14.70 10.24
N HIS A 132 -24.61 -14.61 9.73
CA HIS A 132 -24.94 -15.04 8.36
C HIS A 132 -24.20 -14.23 7.27
N ASP A 133 -23.78 -13.00 7.58
CA ASP A 133 -22.97 -12.11 6.73
C ASP A 133 -21.46 -12.24 6.98
N GLY A 134 -21.03 -13.17 7.84
CA GLY A 134 -19.63 -13.55 8.03
C GLY A 134 -18.84 -12.74 9.06
N LEU A 135 -19.50 -11.89 9.85
CA LEU A 135 -18.89 -11.21 10.99
C LEU A 135 -18.72 -12.20 12.16
N MET A 136 -17.62 -12.08 12.89
CA MET A 136 -17.32 -12.93 14.04
C MET A 136 -17.49 -12.14 15.33
N TYR A 137 -18.03 -12.77 16.38
CA TYR A 137 -18.25 -12.14 17.68
C TYR A 137 -17.79 -13.05 18.81
N LEU A 138 -17.27 -12.48 19.89
CA LEU A 138 -16.88 -13.20 21.11
C LEU A 138 -17.46 -12.56 22.37
N ARG A 139 -17.77 -13.39 23.36
CA ARG A 139 -18.11 -12.97 24.74
C ARG A 139 -17.83 -14.08 25.75
N ALA A 140 -17.85 -13.73 27.02
CA ALA A 140 -17.69 -14.68 28.13
C ALA A 140 -18.69 -14.44 29.25
N TYR A 141 -19.05 -15.51 29.97
CA TYR A 141 -19.81 -15.48 31.21
C TYR A 141 -18.87 -15.78 32.38
N ASP A 142 -18.83 -14.90 33.37
CA ASP A 142 -17.89 -14.97 34.49
C ASP A 142 -18.43 -15.71 35.73
N ALA A 143 -19.56 -16.40 35.59
CA ALA A 143 -20.41 -16.98 36.64
C ALA A 143 -21.38 -16.00 37.31
N VAL A 144 -21.37 -14.72 36.92
CA VAL A 144 -22.30 -13.69 37.40
C VAL A 144 -23.06 -13.08 36.23
N SER A 145 -22.36 -12.56 35.22
CA SER A 145 -22.96 -11.91 34.06
C SER A 145 -22.22 -12.21 32.76
N TRP A 146 -22.93 -12.02 31.65
CA TRP A 146 -22.32 -12.03 30.32
C TRP A 146 -21.61 -10.70 30.08
N SER A 147 -20.40 -10.76 29.55
CA SER A 147 -19.79 -9.61 28.90
C SER A 147 -20.61 -9.20 27.68
N ALA A 148 -20.51 -7.93 27.27
CA ALA A 148 -21.01 -7.51 25.97
C ALA A 148 -20.35 -8.36 24.86
N TRP A 149 -21.07 -8.53 23.76
CA TRP A 149 -20.49 -9.08 22.53
C TRP A 149 -19.45 -8.13 21.96
N VAL A 150 -18.30 -8.67 21.60
CA VAL A 150 -17.24 -7.95 20.90
C VAL A 150 -17.14 -8.53 19.51
N GLU A 151 -17.37 -7.70 18.49
CA GLU A 151 -17.09 -8.07 17.10
C GLU A 151 -15.58 -8.18 16.90
N VAL A 152 -15.16 -9.28 16.28
CA VAL A 152 -13.76 -9.59 15.98
C VAL A 152 -13.45 -8.96 14.63
N LEU A 153 -12.52 -8.00 14.63
CA LEU A 153 -12.20 -7.11 13.48
C LEU A 153 -13.31 -6.10 13.19
N THR A 154 -13.65 -5.28 14.19
CA THR A 154 -14.67 -4.23 14.02
C THR A 154 -14.25 -3.20 12.98
N SER A 155 -15.23 -2.47 12.43
CA SER A 155 -14.96 -1.29 11.59
C SER A 155 -14.06 -0.25 12.29
N ASP A 156 -14.09 -0.20 13.63
CA ASP A 156 -13.25 0.71 14.41
C ASP A 156 -11.80 0.22 14.56
N MET A 157 -11.57 -1.10 14.47
CA MET A 157 -10.22 -1.69 14.45
C MET A 157 -9.54 -1.55 13.09
N VAL A 158 -10.28 -1.19 12.04
CA VAL A 158 -9.77 -0.93 10.69
C VAL A 158 -9.71 0.58 10.44
N GLN A 159 -8.72 1.04 9.69
CA GLN A 159 -8.64 2.44 9.28
C GLN A 159 -9.92 2.91 8.56
N SER A 160 -10.44 4.05 8.97
CA SER A 160 -11.73 4.59 8.48
C SER A 160 -11.59 5.48 7.25
N SER A 161 -10.39 6.00 6.96
CA SER A 161 -10.10 6.87 5.81
C SER A 161 -8.71 6.59 5.23
N ALA A 162 -8.44 7.12 4.03
CA ALA A 162 -7.16 6.95 3.35
C ALA A 162 -5.97 7.66 4.04
N THR A 163 -6.23 8.44 5.09
CA THR A 163 -5.24 9.16 5.89
C THR A 163 -5.38 8.90 7.39
N ASP A 164 -6.12 7.86 7.81
CA ASP A 164 -6.33 7.51 9.21
C ASP A 164 -5.03 7.00 9.85
N ALA A 165 -4.37 7.87 10.63
CA ALA A 165 -3.14 7.60 11.35
C ALA A 165 -3.35 7.12 12.79
N THR A 166 -4.59 6.75 13.17
CA THR A 166 -4.90 6.31 14.54
C THR A 166 -4.11 5.05 14.91
N PHE A 167 -3.39 5.11 16.03
CA PHE A 167 -2.58 3.99 16.52
C PHE A 167 -3.44 2.75 16.83
N GLY A 168 -2.91 1.56 16.55
CA GLY A 168 -3.55 0.28 16.87
C GLY A 168 -4.57 -0.22 15.85
N LYS A 169 -4.83 0.54 14.78
CA LYS A 169 -5.71 0.12 13.69
C LYS A 169 -5.00 -0.72 12.62
N LEU A 170 -5.74 -1.62 12.00
CA LEU A 170 -5.30 -2.43 10.87
C LEU A 170 -5.30 -1.62 9.57
N LEU A 171 -4.25 -1.84 8.75
CA LEU A 171 -4.11 -1.22 7.45
C LEU A 171 -5.16 -1.75 6.47
N LYS A 172 -5.96 -0.85 5.89
CA LYS A 172 -6.97 -1.22 4.89
C LYS A 172 -6.35 -1.24 3.49
N LEU A 173 -6.16 -2.45 2.95
CA LEU A 173 -5.91 -2.64 1.52
C LEU A 173 -7.27 -2.71 0.81
N SER A 174 -7.56 -1.78 -0.10
CA SER A 174 -8.85 -1.73 -0.81
C SER A 174 -8.69 -2.14 -2.27
N SER A 175 -9.41 -3.17 -2.71
CA SER A 175 -9.51 -3.53 -4.13
C SER A 175 -10.47 -2.63 -4.93
N SER A 176 -11.22 -1.75 -4.26
CA SER A 176 -12.29 -0.93 -4.86
C SER A 176 -12.25 0.55 -4.44
N GLY A 177 -11.09 1.07 -4.01
CA GLY A 177 -10.95 2.47 -3.63
C GLY A 177 -9.51 2.91 -3.34
N THR A 178 -9.35 4.14 -2.84
CA THR A 178 -8.07 4.71 -2.43
C THR A 178 -7.53 3.94 -1.21
N GLY A 179 -6.63 2.99 -1.43
CA GLY A 179 -5.94 2.29 -0.34
C GLY A 179 -5.27 3.27 0.64
N THR A 180 -5.11 2.87 1.91
CA THR A 180 -4.63 3.81 2.92
C THR A 180 -3.19 4.21 2.67
N PHE A 181 -2.89 5.51 2.79
CA PHE A 181 -1.56 6.07 2.55
C PHE A 181 -0.99 5.67 1.18
N GLY A 182 -1.86 5.52 0.18
CA GLY A 182 -1.49 5.17 -1.20
C GLY A 182 -1.06 3.72 -1.42
N LEU A 183 -1.17 2.85 -0.40
CA LEU A 183 -0.84 1.43 -0.52
C LEU A 183 -2.04 0.61 -1.00
N GLY A 184 -1.83 -0.24 -2.01
CA GLY A 184 -2.86 -1.16 -2.50
C GLY A 184 -3.94 -0.54 -3.39
N VAL A 185 -3.68 0.62 -4.01
CA VAL A 185 -4.62 1.26 -4.94
C VAL A 185 -4.68 0.46 -6.26
N THR A 186 -5.72 -0.34 -6.45
CA THR A 186 -5.98 -1.07 -7.72
C THR A 186 -6.88 -0.28 -8.67
N SER A 187 -7.68 0.65 -8.14
CA SER A 187 -8.47 1.64 -8.88
C SER A 187 -8.63 2.91 -8.03
N GLY A 188 -8.47 4.09 -8.64
CA GLY A 188 -8.47 5.39 -7.93
C GLY A 188 -7.09 6.03 -7.78
N ASN A 189 -7.02 7.11 -7.00
CA ASN A 189 -5.82 7.93 -6.84
C ASN A 189 -5.21 7.74 -5.44
N ALA A 190 -3.88 7.76 -5.32
CA ALA A 190 -3.24 7.93 -4.01
C ALA A 190 -3.74 9.24 -3.35
N PRO A 191 -3.72 9.35 -2.00
CA PRO A 191 -4.06 10.59 -1.31
C PRO A 191 -3.23 11.78 -1.84
N THR A 192 -3.86 12.95 -1.92
CA THR A 192 -3.23 14.15 -2.48
C THR A 192 -2.63 15.01 -1.38
N ILE A 193 -1.38 15.43 -1.56
CA ILE A 193 -0.78 16.55 -0.81
C ILE A 193 -1.22 17.83 -1.49
N SER A 194 -1.93 18.69 -0.76
CA SER A 194 -2.30 20.04 -1.22
C SER A 194 -1.36 21.13 -0.71
N ASP A 195 -0.55 20.83 0.31
CA ASP A 195 0.36 21.77 0.94
C ASP A 195 1.53 21.03 1.60
N PHE A 196 2.74 21.26 1.11
CA PHE A 196 3.98 20.68 1.66
C PHE A 196 4.45 21.38 2.95
N THR A 197 3.90 22.55 3.26
CA THR A 197 4.10 23.24 4.55
C THR A 197 3.12 22.75 5.62
N ALA A 198 2.15 21.90 5.25
CA ALA A 198 1.31 21.17 6.20
C ALA A 198 1.61 19.67 6.10
N PRO A 199 2.75 19.21 6.66
CA PRO A 199 3.25 17.86 6.44
C PRO A 199 2.21 16.78 6.79
N PRO A 200 1.82 15.91 5.85
CA PRO A 200 0.89 14.83 6.14
C PRO A 200 1.58 13.72 6.95
N ALA A 201 0.79 12.72 7.38
CA ALA A 201 1.35 11.49 7.93
C ALA A 201 2.28 10.78 6.94
N SER A 202 3.09 9.84 7.44
CA SER A 202 3.97 9.05 6.55
C SER A 202 3.16 8.18 5.60
N GLY A 203 3.61 8.05 4.35
CA GLY A 203 2.86 7.33 3.33
C GLY A 203 3.30 7.60 1.90
N LEU A 204 2.53 7.06 0.95
CA LEU A 204 2.64 7.31 -0.49
C LEU A 204 1.51 8.23 -0.93
N TYR A 205 1.87 9.28 -1.63
CA TYR A 205 0.97 10.36 -2.01
C TYR A 205 1.17 10.77 -3.47
N ARG A 206 0.22 11.56 -3.96
CA ARG A 206 0.35 12.35 -5.19
C ARG A 206 0.33 13.84 -4.87
N TYR A 207 0.81 14.66 -5.77
CA TYR A 207 0.70 16.12 -5.67
C TYR A 207 0.55 16.73 -7.06
N LEU A 208 -0.03 17.93 -7.14
CA LEU A 208 -0.02 18.74 -8.36
C LEU A 208 1.11 19.76 -8.23
N GLY A 209 1.99 19.83 -9.22
CA GLY A 209 3.07 20.81 -9.30
C GLY A 209 2.59 22.18 -9.80
N GLY A 210 3.52 23.14 -9.87
CA GLY A 210 3.33 24.45 -10.47
C GLY A 210 2.68 25.46 -9.53
N SER A 211 2.58 26.71 -9.98
CA SER A 211 2.08 27.83 -9.15
C SER A 211 0.62 27.69 -8.72
N GLY A 212 -0.18 26.88 -9.43
CA GLY A 212 -1.57 26.56 -9.09
C GLY A 212 -1.75 25.18 -8.44
N GLY A 213 -0.64 24.49 -8.13
CA GLY A 213 -0.63 23.17 -7.52
C GLY A 213 -0.62 23.21 -6.00
N ALA A 214 0.00 22.18 -5.40
CA ALA A 214 0.18 22.08 -3.96
C ALA A 214 1.07 23.22 -3.46
N ALA A 215 0.71 23.86 -2.34
CA ALA A 215 1.55 24.91 -1.77
C ALA A 215 2.94 24.36 -1.38
N GLY A 216 3.99 25.11 -1.68
CA GLY A 216 5.38 24.71 -1.43
C GLY A 216 5.88 23.53 -2.28
N ASN A 217 5.21 23.16 -3.36
CA ASN A 217 5.68 22.07 -4.22
C ASN A 217 7.01 22.41 -4.94
N PRO A 218 7.82 21.39 -5.32
CA PRO A 218 9.13 21.60 -5.92
C PRO A 218 9.14 21.81 -7.45
N ASP A 219 8.01 21.68 -8.13
CA ASP A 219 7.96 21.69 -9.59
C ASP A 219 7.36 23.00 -10.10
N ASP A 220 8.05 23.68 -11.00
CA ASP A 220 7.54 24.91 -11.60
C ASP A 220 6.41 24.62 -12.60
N GLY A 221 6.27 23.37 -13.05
CA GLY A 221 5.26 22.94 -14.02
C GLY A 221 3.99 22.36 -13.38
N ALA A 222 2.83 22.65 -13.98
CA ALA A 222 1.52 22.19 -13.54
C ALA A 222 1.24 20.70 -13.84
N TRP A 223 2.06 19.81 -13.26
CA TRP A 223 2.05 18.38 -13.55
C TRP A 223 1.73 17.55 -12.32
N TRP A 224 1.06 16.41 -12.52
CA TRP A 224 0.86 15.46 -11.43
C TRP A 224 2.14 14.68 -11.15
N GLY A 225 2.50 14.60 -9.88
CA GLY A 225 3.64 13.88 -9.36
C GLY A 225 3.25 12.90 -8.25
N SER A 226 4.22 12.08 -7.86
CA SER A 226 4.14 11.16 -6.72
C SER A 226 5.13 11.58 -5.65
N CYS A 227 4.76 11.42 -4.38
CA CYS A 227 5.61 11.75 -3.24
C CYS A 227 5.59 10.63 -2.20
N ILE A 228 6.76 10.25 -1.72
CA ILE A 228 6.93 9.43 -0.53
C ILE A 228 7.20 10.35 0.64
N VAL A 229 6.42 10.19 1.71
CA VAL A 229 6.51 10.98 2.94
C VAL A 229 7.00 10.08 4.06
N GLY A 230 8.11 10.44 4.69
CA GLY A 230 8.61 9.78 5.91
C GLY A 230 8.76 10.77 7.05
N LYS A 231 8.10 10.52 8.18
CA LYS A 231 8.28 11.30 9.41
C LYS A 231 9.50 10.77 10.18
N GLY A 232 10.41 11.67 10.53
CA GLY A 232 11.55 11.45 11.40
C GLY A 232 11.20 11.58 12.88
N LEU A 233 12.22 11.49 13.73
CA LEU A 233 12.10 11.80 15.16
C LEU A 233 11.74 13.28 15.33
N SER A 234 10.89 13.62 16.30
CA SER A 234 10.42 15.01 16.54
C SER A 234 9.49 15.60 15.47
N GLY A 235 8.93 14.76 14.59
CA GLY A 235 7.85 15.17 13.69
C GLY A 235 8.29 15.78 12.36
N ASP A 236 9.58 16.10 12.21
CA ASP A 236 10.19 16.52 10.94
C ASP A 236 9.92 15.51 9.83
N VAL A 237 9.80 16.00 8.59
CA VAL A 237 9.35 15.19 7.47
C VAL A 237 10.36 15.25 6.34
N MET A 238 10.66 14.07 5.78
CA MET A 238 11.39 13.92 4.53
C MET A 238 10.42 13.59 3.40
N TYR A 239 10.63 14.27 2.27
CA TYR A 239 9.88 14.07 1.04
C TYR A 239 10.80 13.51 -0.05
N ILE A 240 10.36 12.46 -0.73
CA ILE A 240 10.91 12.06 -2.03
C ILE A 240 9.81 12.31 -3.05
N ALA A 241 9.90 13.43 -3.77
CA ALA A 241 8.89 13.86 -4.74
C ALA A 241 9.39 13.63 -6.16
N SER A 242 8.51 13.23 -7.06
CA SER A 242 8.83 13.06 -8.47
C SER A 242 7.68 13.52 -9.34
N ARG A 243 7.99 14.04 -10.52
CA ARG A 243 7.00 14.31 -11.56
C ARG A 243 6.95 13.16 -12.55
N VAL A 244 5.75 12.86 -13.06
CA VAL A 244 5.56 11.84 -14.09
C VAL A 244 6.02 12.37 -15.46
N GLN A 245 6.54 11.48 -16.29
CA GLN A 245 7.00 11.79 -17.66
C GLN A 245 5.81 12.00 -18.62
N ASP A 246 5.97 12.93 -19.56
CA ASP A 246 5.27 12.87 -20.85
C ASP A 246 6.28 12.94 -22.02
N ALA A 247 5.79 12.91 -23.27
CA ALA A 247 6.65 12.90 -24.46
C ALA A 247 7.58 14.12 -24.59
N ASN A 248 7.27 15.22 -23.91
CA ASN A 248 8.00 16.49 -24.00
C ASN A 248 8.74 16.85 -22.70
N ASN A 249 8.46 16.16 -21.58
CA ASN A 249 8.97 16.49 -20.26
C ASN A 249 9.56 15.25 -19.57
N PRO A 250 10.90 15.18 -19.40
CA PRO A 250 11.53 14.07 -18.70
C PRO A 250 11.13 14.06 -17.22
N PRO A 251 11.13 12.89 -16.56
CA PRO A 251 10.87 12.81 -15.13
C PRO A 251 11.94 13.59 -14.36
N LYS A 252 11.51 14.26 -13.29
CA LYS A 252 12.36 14.92 -12.30
C LYS A 252 12.11 14.30 -10.94
N LEU A 253 13.14 14.34 -10.10
CA LEU A 253 13.13 13.82 -8.75
C LEU A 253 13.67 14.91 -7.83
N TRP A 254 13.01 15.10 -6.70
CA TRP A 254 13.41 16.03 -5.66
C TRP A 254 13.46 15.31 -4.33
N ILE A 255 14.45 15.69 -3.52
CA ILE A 255 14.51 15.36 -2.10
C ILE A 255 14.16 16.64 -1.36
N GLY A 256 13.19 16.57 -0.45
CA GLY A 256 12.77 17.70 0.35
C GLY A 256 12.71 17.37 1.83
N SER A 257 12.68 18.42 2.63
CA SER A 257 12.47 18.32 4.07
C SER A 257 11.64 19.49 4.57
N CYS A 258 10.83 19.27 5.59
CA CYS A 258 10.06 20.31 6.27
C CYS A 258 9.96 19.96 7.76
N GLN A 259 9.96 20.98 8.61
CA GLN A 259 9.73 20.81 10.05
C GLN A 259 8.25 20.50 10.31
N GLU A 260 7.94 19.91 11.46
CA GLU A 260 6.55 19.55 11.82
C GLU A 260 5.61 20.75 11.83
N ASP A 261 6.12 21.93 12.20
CA ASP A 261 5.37 23.18 12.26
C ASP A 261 5.17 23.85 10.89
N GLY A 262 5.63 23.22 9.81
CA GLY A 262 5.52 23.73 8.45
C GLY A 262 6.63 24.69 8.03
N THR A 263 7.53 25.05 8.94
CA THR A 263 8.66 25.91 8.63
C THR A 263 9.83 25.12 8.03
N GLY A 264 10.82 25.82 7.47
CA GLY A 264 12.03 25.19 6.95
C GLY A 264 11.77 24.20 5.80
N LEU A 265 10.84 24.52 4.90
CA LEU A 265 10.64 23.73 3.70
C LEU A 265 11.78 23.98 2.70
N TYR A 266 12.55 22.93 2.43
CA TYR A 266 13.65 22.96 1.48
C TYR A 266 13.49 21.86 0.43
N TRP A 267 13.86 22.17 -0.81
CA TRP A 267 13.88 21.22 -1.92
C TRP A 267 15.23 21.20 -2.59
N THR A 268 15.65 20.01 -2.99
CA THR A 268 16.84 19.79 -3.83
C THR A 268 16.43 18.92 -5.01
N GLU A 269 16.53 19.45 -6.23
CA GLU A 269 16.37 18.65 -7.44
C GLU A 269 17.57 17.72 -7.60
N VAL A 270 17.32 16.45 -7.89
CA VAL A 270 18.36 15.46 -8.15
C VAL A 270 18.87 15.63 -9.58
N VAL A 271 20.18 15.80 -9.72
CA VAL A 271 20.84 15.83 -11.04
C VAL A 271 20.81 14.44 -11.67
N THR A 272 20.35 14.36 -12.91
CA THR A 272 20.26 13.14 -13.72
C THR A 272 20.98 13.36 -15.05
N ARG A 273 21.08 12.31 -15.88
CA ARG A 273 21.63 12.44 -17.25
C ARG A 273 20.83 13.41 -18.12
N ASN A 274 19.55 13.64 -17.82
CA ASN A 274 18.65 14.48 -18.63
C ASN A 274 18.85 15.98 -18.39
N ASN A 275 19.36 16.39 -17.22
CA ASN A 275 19.64 17.79 -16.88
C ASN A 275 21.16 18.04 -16.68
N LEU A 276 22.01 17.07 -17.00
CA LEU A 276 23.46 17.27 -16.95
C LEU A 276 23.95 18.21 -18.07
N LEU A 277 23.41 18.05 -19.29
CA LEU A 277 23.74 18.84 -20.47
C LEU A 277 22.47 19.44 -21.05
N GLY A 278 22.43 20.75 -21.22
CA GLY A 278 21.27 21.49 -21.73
C GLY A 278 21.44 22.98 -21.53
N THR A 279 20.37 23.76 -21.62
CA THR A 279 20.41 25.19 -21.29
C THR A 279 20.66 25.39 -19.81
N VAL A 280 21.70 26.13 -19.47
CA VAL A 280 22.02 26.52 -18.10
C VAL A 280 21.23 27.80 -17.78
N SER A 281 20.56 27.81 -16.63
CA SER A 281 19.84 28.97 -16.11
C SER A 281 19.99 29.04 -14.60
N GLN A 282 19.76 30.22 -14.03
CA GLN A 282 19.76 30.45 -12.60
C GLN A 282 18.67 31.43 -12.19
N SER A 283 18.31 31.41 -10.92
CA SER A 283 17.54 32.46 -10.27
C SER A 283 18.19 32.78 -8.92
N ALA A 284 18.51 34.06 -8.68
CA ALA A 284 19.18 34.52 -7.46
C ALA A 284 20.44 33.73 -7.07
N GLY A 285 21.21 33.28 -8.07
CA GLY A 285 22.43 32.49 -7.88
C GLY A 285 22.21 30.99 -7.66
N VAL A 286 20.96 30.53 -7.67
CA VAL A 286 20.60 29.09 -7.60
C VAL A 286 20.43 28.55 -9.01
N PRO A 287 21.14 27.49 -9.42
CA PRO A 287 20.93 26.85 -10.71
C PRO A 287 19.50 26.31 -10.84
N THR A 288 18.80 26.68 -11.92
CA THR A 288 17.44 26.23 -12.24
C THR A 288 17.36 25.38 -13.51
N GLY A 289 18.46 25.33 -14.27
CA GLY A 289 18.56 24.62 -15.54
C GLY A 289 19.54 23.46 -15.51
N ALA A 290 20.14 23.17 -16.66
CA ALA A 290 21.18 22.15 -16.75
C ALA A 290 22.49 22.55 -16.07
N VAL A 291 23.36 21.58 -15.81
CA VAL A 291 24.69 21.84 -15.18
C VAL A 291 25.67 22.45 -16.18
N ILE A 292 25.64 21.99 -17.44
CA ILE A 292 26.55 22.41 -18.50
C ILE A 292 25.75 22.76 -19.75
N GLU A 293 26.07 23.88 -20.38
CA GLU A 293 25.56 24.28 -21.69
C GLU A 293 26.73 24.42 -22.66
N ARG A 294 26.54 23.99 -23.90
CA ARG A 294 27.48 24.24 -24.99
C ARG A 294 26.77 24.85 -26.17
N GLY A 295 27.34 25.92 -26.72
CA GLY A 295 26.85 26.53 -27.95
C GLY A 295 27.97 26.89 -28.92
N ASN A 296 27.57 27.09 -30.17
CA ASN A 296 28.46 27.47 -31.26
C ASN A 296 27.70 28.36 -32.24
N ASN A 297 28.29 29.49 -32.61
CA ASN A 297 27.77 30.41 -33.62
C ASN A 297 28.94 30.98 -34.47
N SER A 298 28.66 31.94 -35.35
CA SER A 298 29.68 32.58 -36.19
C SER A 298 30.79 33.28 -35.40
N ASN A 299 30.52 33.63 -34.14
CA ASN A 299 31.43 34.33 -33.23
C ASN A 299 32.30 33.37 -32.39
N GLY A 300 32.14 32.06 -32.52
CA GLY A 300 32.94 31.05 -31.82
C GLY A 300 32.10 30.03 -31.05
N ARG A 301 32.74 29.38 -30.07
CA ARG A 301 32.13 28.38 -29.19
C ARG A 301 32.09 28.90 -27.76
N TYR A 302 31.08 28.50 -27.00
CA TYR A 302 31.06 28.74 -25.56
C TYR A 302 30.66 27.49 -24.77
N VAL A 303 31.08 27.49 -23.51
CA VAL A 303 30.58 26.60 -22.46
C VAL A 303 30.10 27.47 -21.31
N ARG A 304 28.88 27.24 -20.82
CA ARG A 304 28.40 27.79 -19.55
C ARG A 304 28.30 26.67 -18.53
N PHE A 305 28.60 27.02 -17.29
CA PHE A 305 28.46 26.16 -16.13
C PHE A 305 27.46 26.78 -15.17
N ALA A 306 26.71 25.93 -14.46
CA ALA A 306 25.72 26.33 -13.46
C ALA A 306 26.29 27.20 -12.32
N ASP A 307 27.59 27.14 -12.06
CA ASP A 307 28.29 27.95 -11.06
C ASP A 307 28.51 29.42 -11.49
N GLY A 308 28.11 29.78 -12.71
CA GLY A 308 28.30 31.11 -13.30
C GLY A 308 29.51 31.22 -14.22
N THR A 309 30.35 30.20 -14.31
CA THR A 309 31.53 30.23 -15.19
C THR A 309 31.10 30.15 -16.66
N GLN A 310 31.62 31.05 -17.48
CA GLN A 310 31.50 31.03 -18.93
C GLN A 310 32.89 31.02 -19.56
N ILE A 311 33.09 30.15 -20.55
CA ILE A 311 34.31 30.06 -21.34
C ILE A 311 33.93 30.23 -22.80
N CYS A 312 34.42 31.29 -23.43
CA CYS A 312 34.33 31.49 -24.86
C CYS A 312 35.66 31.11 -25.52
N THR A 313 35.61 30.49 -26.70
CA THR A 313 36.79 30.16 -27.50
C THR A 313 36.57 30.44 -28.97
N ARG A 314 37.60 30.91 -29.67
CA ARG A 314 37.59 31.06 -31.13
C ARG A 314 39.00 30.89 -31.69
N ARG A 315 39.07 30.48 -32.95
CA ARG A 315 40.25 30.66 -33.79
C ARG A 315 39.93 31.72 -34.84
N MET A 316 40.70 32.80 -34.88
CA MET A 316 40.58 33.86 -35.88
C MET A 316 41.94 34.48 -36.16
N ASN A 317 42.05 35.18 -37.29
CA ASN A 317 43.28 35.88 -37.65
C ASN A 317 43.29 37.28 -37.05
N ALA A 318 44.44 37.73 -36.56
CA ALA A 318 44.70 39.15 -36.33
C ALA A 318 44.76 39.90 -37.68
N SER A 319 44.80 41.23 -37.62
CA SER A 319 44.97 42.11 -38.77
C SER A 319 46.36 42.74 -38.80
N ALA A 320 46.93 42.90 -40.00
CA ALA A 320 48.16 43.66 -40.20
C ALA A 320 47.91 45.18 -40.22
N SER A 321 46.65 45.61 -40.44
CA SER A 321 46.29 47.01 -40.66
C SER A 321 45.76 47.72 -39.40
N GLY A 322 45.46 46.98 -38.33
CA GLY A 322 44.85 47.52 -37.12
C GLY A 322 44.54 46.44 -36.09
N ALA A 323 43.89 46.82 -35.00
CA ALA A 323 43.37 45.86 -34.04
C ALA A 323 42.15 45.13 -34.62
N GLU A 324 42.06 43.84 -34.33
CA GLU A 324 40.94 43.01 -34.75
C GLU A 324 40.02 42.76 -33.55
N ALA A 325 38.71 42.86 -33.75
CA ALA A 325 37.73 42.67 -32.70
C ALA A 325 37.15 41.25 -32.73
N TRP A 326 37.27 40.54 -31.61
CA TRP A 326 36.55 39.30 -31.39
C TRP A 326 35.28 39.57 -30.58
N THR A 327 34.13 39.58 -31.25
CA THR A 327 32.83 39.47 -30.57
C THR A 327 32.68 38.10 -29.93
N PHE A 328 32.35 38.03 -28.65
CA PHE A 328 32.15 36.77 -27.95
C PHE A 328 30.87 36.06 -28.44
N PRO A 329 30.88 34.72 -28.53
CA PRO A 329 29.70 33.94 -28.91
C PRO A 329 28.58 33.97 -27.86
N ALA A 330 28.88 34.34 -26.62
CA ALA A 330 27.93 34.64 -25.55
C ALA A 330 28.47 35.81 -24.70
N SER A 331 27.59 36.71 -24.26
CA SER A 331 27.97 37.86 -23.43
C SER A 331 28.31 37.44 -22.01
N PHE A 332 29.23 38.17 -21.38
CA PHE A 332 29.54 38.09 -19.95
C PHE A 332 28.75 39.16 -19.17
N ILE A 333 28.69 39.05 -17.85
CA ILE A 333 28.10 40.08 -16.97
C ILE A 333 29.14 41.12 -16.52
N GLU A 334 30.41 40.70 -16.50
CA GLU A 334 31.59 41.51 -16.18
C GLU A 334 32.68 41.29 -17.24
N GLU A 335 33.70 42.13 -17.25
CA GLU A 335 34.82 42.01 -18.18
C GLU A 335 35.55 40.66 -17.95
N PRO A 336 35.63 39.78 -18.98
CA PRO A 336 36.26 38.49 -18.83
C PRO A 336 37.79 38.58 -18.92
N GLN A 337 38.48 37.64 -18.28
CA GLN A 337 39.90 37.44 -18.50
C GLN A 337 40.11 36.84 -19.90
N CYS A 338 40.80 37.62 -20.75
CA CYS A 338 41.08 37.21 -22.12
C CYS A 338 42.53 36.73 -22.27
N SER A 339 42.74 35.75 -23.13
CA SER A 339 44.05 35.27 -23.55
C SER A 339 44.06 35.06 -25.06
N VAL A 340 45.18 35.43 -25.67
CA VAL A 340 45.42 35.27 -27.11
C VAL A 340 46.76 34.58 -27.27
N LEU A 341 46.75 33.50 -28.04
CA LEU A 341 47.92 32.67 -28.32
C LEU A 341 48.10 32.60 -29.83
N PRO A 342 49.18 33.17 -30.41
CA PRO A 342 49.44 33.05 -31.82
C PRO A 342 49.93 31.63 -32.11
N ILE A 343 49.47 31.05 -33.22
CA ILE A 343 49.83 29.68 -33.64
C ILE A 343 50.65 29.69 -34.91
N SER A 344 51.61 30.61 -34.97
CA SER A 344 52.52 30.79 -36.10
C SER A 344 53.90 31.19 -35.58
N ALA A 345 54.96 30.74 -36.26
CA ALA A 345 56.33 31.07 -35.86
C ALA A 345 56.59 32.59 -35.93
N GLY A 346 57.38 33.11 -34.99
CA GLY A 346 57.79 34.52 -34.95
C GLY A 346 56.68 35.50 -34.59
N ALA A 347 55.52 35.03 -34.14
CA ALA A 347 54.37 35.84 -33.79
C ALA A 347 54.26 36.05 -32.28
N HIS A 348 54.02 37.30 -31.88
CA HIS A 348 53.76 37.72 -30.50
C HIS A 348 52.40 38.40 -30.47
N SER A 349 51.48 37.96 -29.63
CA SER A 349 50.16 38.60 -29.51
C SER A 349 49.99 39.31 -28.18
N VAL A 350 49.18 40.35 -28.20
CA VAL A 350 48.78 41.10 -27.01
C VAL A 350 47.31 41.46 -27.12
N THR A 351 46.64 41.43 -25.98
CA THR A 351 45.32 42.03 -25.79
C THR A 351 45.50 43.46 -25.32
N ALA A 352 44.76 44.40 -25.89
CA ALA A 352 44.76 45.85 -25.59
C ALA A 352 45.87 46.71 -26.26
N GLU A 353 45.48 47.44 -27.31
CA GLU A 353 45.64 48.90 -27.33
C GLU A 353 44.22 49.49 -27.16
N PRO A 354 44.02 50.69 -26.56
CA PRO A 354 42.68 51.21 -26.27
C PRO A 354 41.83 51.41 -27.55
N PRO A 355 40.51 51.08 -27.53
CA PRO A 355 39.70 50.54 -26.42
C PRO A 355 39.51 49.01 -26.51
N SER A 356 40.05 48.25 -25.56
CA SER A 356 39.42 47.73 -24.32
C SER A 356 38.51 46.51 -24.51
N SER A 357 38.77 45.45 -23.73
CA SER A 357 37.82 44.35 -23.51
C SER A 357 36.53 44.88 -22.88
N THR A 358 35.40 44.30 -23.29
CA THR A 358 34.09 44.57 -22.73
C THR A 358 33.41 43.25 -22.38
N THR A 359 32.15 43.30 -21.96
CA THR A 359 31.33 42.11 -21.73
C THR A 359 30.96 41.36 -23.02
N THR A 360 31.17 41.97 -24.20
CA THR A 360 30.70 41.41 -25.49
C THR A 360 31.80 41.24 -26.53
N TYR A 361 32.96 41.87 -26.38
CA TYR A 361 34.08 41.69 -27.29
C TYR A 361 35.44 41.99 -26.64
N VAL A 362 36.52 41.55 -27.29
CA VAL A 362 37.89 41.96 -27.00
C VAL A 362 38.63 42.29 -28.30
N GLU A 363 39.44 43.34 -28.27
CA GLU A 363 40.37 43.65 -29.36
C GLU A 363 41.75 43.01 -29.11
N PHE A 364 42.34 42.48 -30.17
CA PHE A 364 43.65 41.85 -30.10
C PHE A 364 44.53 42.17 -31.30
N ASN A 365 45.83 42.06 -31.06
CA ASN A 365 46.88 42.35 -32.02
C ASN A 365 47.86 41.19 -32.07
N CYS A 366 48.47 41.00 -33.24
CA CYS A 366 49.61 40.12 -33.41
C CYS A 366 50.73 40.91 -34.06
N PHE A 367 51.94 40.78 -33.54
CA PHE A 367 53.16 41.44 -33.98
C PHE A 367 54.21 40.39 -34.34
N ASP A 368 55.16 40.75 -35.20
CA ASP A 368 56.39 40.00 -35.36
C ASP A 368 57.45 40.43 -34.33
N THR A 369 58.62 39.78 -34.37
CA THR A 369 59.77 40.13 -33.51
C THR A 369 60.35 41.52 -33.77
N ALA A 370 60.00 42.17 -34.88
CA ALA A 370 60.40 43.53 -35.21
C ALA A 370 59.36 44.58 -34.76
N GLY A 371 58.24 44.14 -34.18
CA GLY A 371 57.17 45.02 -33.70
C GLY A 371 56.18 45.46 -34.79
N ALA A 372 56.23 44.89 -36.00
CA ALA A 372 55.23 45.19 -37.04
C ALA A 372 53.98 44.31 -36.87
N ARG A 373 52.80 44.87 -37.12
CA ARG A 373 51.52 44.15 -37.05
C ARG A 373 51.43 43.07 -38.13
N GLN A 374 50.87 41.92 -37.78
CA GLN A 374 50.83 40.74 -38.64
C GLN A 374 49.43 40.12 -38.69
N ALA A 375 49.01 39.72 -39.89
CA ALA A 375 47.80 38.94 -40.09
C ALA A 375 48.07 37.44 -39.86
N LYS A 376 48.04 37.00 -38.60
CA LYS A 376 48.33 35.61 -38.19
C LYS A 376 47.17 34.98 -37.44
N SER A 377 47.06 33.67 -37.53
CA SER A 377 46.04 32.90 -36.83
C SER A 377 46.34 32.83 -35.33
N CYS A 378 45.32 33.07 -34.51
CA CYS A 378 45.40 33.03 -33.06
C CYS A 378 44.32 32.10 -32.49
N HIS A 379 44.64 31.43 -31.37
CA HIS A 379 43.64 30.87 -30.46
C HIS A 379 43.29 31.93 -29.41
N LEU A 380 42.00 32.18 -29.25
CA LEU A 380 41.49 33.14 -28.28
C LEU A 380 40.60 32.41 -27.29
N THR A 381 40.80 32.71 -26.02
CA THR A 381 39.97 32.22 -24.92
C THR A 381 39.60 33.39 -24.02
N ALA A 382 38.32 33.50 -23.69
CA ALA A 382 37.82 34.45 -22.71
C ALA A 382 37.08 33.68 -21.61
N THR A 383 37.45 33.92 -20.36
CA THR A 383 36.86 33.26 -19.17
C THR A 383 36.31 34.32 -18.23
N GLY A 384 35.07 34.16 -17.80
CA GLY A 384 34.38 35.13 -16.94
C GLY A 384 33.06 34.60 -16.41
N ARG A 385 32.18 35.50 -15.98
CA ARG A 385 30.87 35.18 -15.40
C ARG A 385 29.74 35.49 -16.37
N TRP A 386 28.68 34.68 -16.39
CA TRP A 386 27.48 34.94 -17.20
C TRP A 386 26.26 35.43 -16.40
N PHE A 387 26.32 35.37 -15.06
CA PHE A 387 25.35 35.97 -14.14
C PHE A 387 26.02 36.48 -12.86
#